data_AF-A0A1F8TR80-F1
#
_entry.id   AF-A0A1F8TR80-F1
#
_cell.length_a   1.000
_cell.length_b   1.000
_cell.length_c   1.000
_cell.angle_alpha   90.00
_cell.angle_beta   90.00
_cell.angle_gamma   90.00
#
_symmetry.space_group_name_H-M   'P 1'
#
loop_
_entity.id
_entity.type
_entity.pdbx_description
1 polymer ?
#
loop_
_entity_poly.entity_id
_entity_poly.type
_entity_poly.pdbx_seq_one_letter_code
_entity_poly.pdbx_strand_id
1 'polypeptide(L)'
;MNKNSLFRLAGWSGYLSAIATIIGAVTLVIFFSVGDPFGKINDVSSVVIGLTAIVILFALYQLHRTAAPTISLIVFLVGALAMLTAAVVQTFLVVNGTNFGMIVTIAFGIFGASLIAFGFLAVVNETLPRGLAWLGVAAGIGYVLVITGFILGGENHPLTYLGGAVSVIAYPTWSIWLGRVWLKFN
;
A
#
# COMPACT_ATOMS: atom_id res chain seq x y z
N MET A 1 14.45 10.86 15.26
CA MET A 1 14.74 9.44 15.00
C MET A 1 15.97 9.35 14.10
N ASN A 2 16.94 8.48 14.41
CA ASN A 2 18.10 8.26 13.54
C ASN A 2 17.64 7.64 12.20
N LYS A 3 18.28 7.98 11.08
CA LYS A 3 17.97 7.40 9.76
C LYS A 3 18.03 5.87 9.80
N ASN A 4 19.04 5.30 10.45
CA ASN A 4 19.21 3.85 10.55
C ASN A 4 18.04 3.18 11.28
N SER A 5 17.56 3.78 12.38
CA SER A 5 16.40 3.26 13.11
C SER A 5 15.10 3.41 12.32
N LEU A 6 14.96 4.48 11.52
CA LEU A 6 13.82 4.66 10.61
C LEU A 6 13.77 3.56 9.55
N PHE A 7 14.87 3.34 8.82
CA PHE A 7 14.91 2.32 7.76
C PHE A 7 14.74 0.91 8.34
N ARG A 8 15.26 0.64 9.55
CA ARG A 8 15.00 -0.62 10.24
C ARG A 8 13.52 -0.81 10.56
N LEU A 9 12.86 0.22 11.10
CA LEU A 9 11.43 0.18 11.39
C LEU A 9 10.62 -0.01 10.12
N ALA A 10 10.92 0.78 9.07
CA ALA A 10 10.26 0.68 7.77
C ALA A 10 10.49 -0.69 7.11
N GLY A 11 11.64 -1.33 7.34
CA GLY A 11 11.92 -2.68 6.87
C GLY A 11 11.01 -3.73 7.51
N TRP A 12 10.81 -3.65 8.82
CA TRP A 12 9.83 -4.48 9.54
C TRP A 12 8.39 -4.16 9.15
N SER A 13 8.05 -2.88 8.96
CA SER A 13 6.76 -2.45 8.41
C SER A 13 6.52 -3.06 7.03
N GLY A 14 7.56 -3.20 6.20
CA GLY A 14 7.49 -3.88 4.91
C GLY A 14 7.02 -5.33 5.01
N TYR A 15 7.62 -6.13 5.91
CA TYR A 15 7.17 -7.51 6.14
C TYR A 15 5.76 -7.57 6.71
N LEU A 16 5.45 -6.74 7.71
CA LEU A 16 4.13 -6.73 8.33
C LEU A 16 3.03 -6.34 7.34
N SER A 17 3.29 -5.34 6.48
CA SER A 17 2.37 -4.93 5.43
C SER A 17 2.14 -6.03 4.39
N ALA A 18 3.20 -6.76 4.00
CA ALA A 18 3.08 -7.89 3.08
C ALA A 18 2.22 -9.02 3.66
N ILE A 19 2.46 -9.39 4.92
CA ILE A 19 1.68 -10.41 5.63
C ILE A 19 0.22 -9.97 5.72
N ALA A 20 -0.04 -8.73 6.15
CA ALA A 20 -1.39 -8.20 6.26
C ALA A 20 -2.09 -8.16 4.89
N THR A 21 -1.39 -7.84 3.81
CA THR A 21 -1.94 -7.87 2.45
C THR A 21 -2.35 -9.28 2.03
N ILE A 22 -1.51 -10.28 2.30
CA ILE A 22 -1.81 -11.68 1.97
C ILE A 22 -3.02 -12.16 2.78
N ILE A 23 -3.04 -11.92 4.09
CA ILE A 23 -4.17 -12.28 4.96
C ILE A 23 -5.44 -11.58 4.47
N GLY A 24 -5.38 -10.26 4.26
CA GLY A 24 -6.50 -9.47 3.79
C GLY A 24 -7.04 -9.96 2.44
N ALA A 25 -6.17 -10.25 1.48
CA ALA A 25 -6.60 -10.76 0.18
C ALA A 25 -7.31 -12.13 0.30
N VAL A 26 -6.73 -13.06 1.07
CA VAL A 26 -7.33 -14.39 1.29
C VAL A 26 -8.68 -14.26 1.99
N THR A 27 -8.77 -13.43 3.03
CA THR A 27 -10.03 -13.27 3.78
C THR A 27 -11.08 -12.54 2.97
N LEU A 28 -10.70 -11.62 2.08
CA LEU A 28 -11.63 -10.98 1.16
C LEU A 28 -12.25 -11.97 0.17
N VAL A 29 -11.44 -12.87 -0.40
CA VAL A 29 -11.93 -13.94 -1.28
C VAL A 29 -12.90 -14.87 -0.55
N ILE A 30 -12.56 -15.27 0.69
CA ILE A 30 -13.44 -16.11 1.50
C ILE A 30 -14.71 -15.37 1.87
N PHE A 31 -14.64 -14.08 2.21
CA PHE A 31 -15.80 -13.25 2.54
C PHE A 31 -16.84 -13.25 1.43
N PHE A 32 -16.43 -13.10 0.16
CA PHE A 32 -17.36 -13.15 -0.98
C PHE A 32 -18.02 -14.53 -1.18
N SER A 33 -17.50 -15.59 -0.55
CA SER A 33 -18.05 -16.95 -0.65
C SER A 33 -18.83 -17.39 0.59
N VAL A 34 -18.38 -16.99 1.78
CA VAL A 34 -18.86 -17.49 3.09
C VAL A 34 -19.53 -16.40 3.92
N GLY A 35 -19.17 -15.13 3.69
CA GLY A 35 -19.63 -13.99 4.49
C GLY A 35 -18.79 -13.74 5.74
N ASP A 36 -19.41 -13.16 6.77
CA ASP A 36 -18.74 -12.86 8.04
C ASP A 36 -18.28 -14.15 8.77
N PRO A 37 -17.17 -14.11 9.53
CA PRO A 37 -16.44 -12.92 10.01
C PRO A 37 -15.28 -12.46 9.10
N PHE A 38 -15.12 -13.05 7.90
CA PHE A 38 -13.94 -12.84 7.07
C PHE A 38 -13.79 -11.41 6.54
N GLY A 39 -14.91 -10.68 6.37
CA GLY A 39 -14.90 -9.25 6.05
C GLY A 39 -14.20 -8.44 7.13
N LYS A 40 -14.55 -8.64 8.40
CA LYS A 40 -13.90 -7.96 9.54
C LYS A 40 -12.39 -8.25 9.62
N ILE A 41 -11.97 -9.47 9.29
CA ILE A 41 -10.53 -9.82 9.27
C ILE A 41 -9.82 -9.10 8.11
N ASN A 42 -10.45 -8.96 6.94
CA ASN A 42 -9.93 -8.15 5.85
C ASN A 42 -9.79 -6.67 6.27
N ASP A 43 -10.79 -6.13 6.98
CA ASP A 43 -10.77 -4.75 7.43
C ASP A 43 -9.64 -4.51 8.45
N VAL A 44 -9.48 -5.39 9.44
CA VAL A 44 -8.35 -5.33 10.39
C VAL A 44 -7.00 -5.40 9.65
N SER A 45 -6.89 -6.28 8.65
CA SER A 45 -5.68 -6.38 7.83
C SER A 45 -5.40 -5.07 7.09
N SER A 46 -6.44 -4.42 6.56
CA SER A 46 -6.34 -3.12 5.89
C SER A 46 -5.89 -2.00 6.83
N VAL A 47 -6.31 -2.02 8.10
CA VAL A 47 -5.80 -1.09 9.13
C VAL A 47 -4.29 -1.26 9.31
N VAL A 48 -3.82 -2.51 9.43
CA VAL A 48 -2.38 -2.81 9.57
C VAL A 48 -1.60 -2.35 8.34
N ILE A 49 -2.12 -2.58 7.12
CA ILE A 49 -1.53 -2.09 5.88
C ILE A 49 -1.43 -0.57 5.90
N GLY A 50 -2.50 0.15 6.23
CA GLY A 50 -2.50 1.61 6.25
C GLY A 50 -1.45 2.19 7.21
N LEU A 51 -1.38 1.68 8.44
CA LEU A 51 -0.42 2.15 9.45
C LEU A 51 1.03 1.83 9.07
N THR A 52 1.29 0.64 8.54
CA THR A 52 2.65 0.24 8.11
C THR A 52 3.08 0.97 6.84
N ALA A 53 2.16 1.22 5.91
CA ALA A 53 2.41 1.98 4.69
C ALA A 53 2.84 3.42 4.98
N ILE A 54 2.28 4.09 6.00
CA ILE A 54 2.71 5.45 6.40
C ILE A 54 4.20 5.47 6.78
N VAL A 55 4.66 4.47 7.54
CA VAL A 55 6.08 4.36 7.93
C VAL A 55 6.97 4.12 6.71
N ILE A 56 6.54 3.26 5.79
CA ILE A 56 7.24 2.97 4.53
C ILE A 56 7.35 4.25 3.68
N LEU A 57 6.24 4.98 3.50
CA LEU A 57 6.22 6.23 2.74
C LEU A 57 7.11 7.31 3.37
N PHE A 58 7.18 7.36 4.70
CA PHE A 58 8.08 8.29 5.39
C PHE A 58 9.56 7.94 5.12
N ALA A 59 9.91 6.66 5.12
CA ALA A 59 11.26 6.22 4.76
C ALA A 59 11.60 6.53 3.29
N LEU A 60 10.65 6.32 2.36
CA LEU A 60 10.83 6.71 0.95
C LEU A 60 11.01 8.22 0.79
N TYR A 61 10.24 9.05 1.51
CA TYR A 61 10.48 10.49 1.55
C TYR A 61 11.90 10.82 2.01
N GLN A 62 12.37 10.23 3.12
CA GLN A 62 13.73 10.47 3.61
C GLN A 62 14.81 10.01 2.63
N LEU A 63 14.53 8.97 1.84
CA LEU A 63 15.43 8.48 0.79
C LEU A 63 15.53 9.47 -0.38
N HIS A 64 14.41 10.11 -0.75
CA HIS A 64 14.32 10.94 -1.96
C HIS A 64 14.43 12.45 -1.73
N ARG A 65 14.30 12.94 -0.49
CA ARG A 65 14.24 14.36 -0.16
C ARG A 65 15.45 15.19 -0.59
N THR A 66 16.62 14.58 -0.77
CA THR A 66 17.83 15.30 -1.22
C THR A 66 17.79 15.56 -2.72
N ALA A 67 17.27 14.61 -3.51
CA ALA A 67 17.22 14.73 -4.97
C ALA A 67 15.95 15.45 -5.47
N ALA A 68 14.80 15.21 -4.80
CA ALA A 68 13.51 15.77 -5.20
C ALA A 68 12.69 16.21 -3.96
N PRO A 69 13.09 17.27 -3.24
CA PRO A 69 12.51 17.65 -1.95
C PRO A 69 11.01 17.92 -2.02
N THR A 70 10.56 18.74 -2.97
CA THR A 70 9.15 19.13 -3.09
C THR A 70 8.27 17.96 -3.51
N ILE A 71 8.68 17.22 -4.55
CA ILE A 71 7.89 16.10 -5.08
C ILE A 71 7.80 15.00 -4.02
N SER A 72 8.91 14.60 -3.42
CA SER A 72 8.91 13.54 -2.39
C SER A 72 8.07 13.91 -1.17
N LEU A 73 8.03 15.20 -0.77
CA LEU A 73 7.18 15.66 0.32
C LEU A 73 5.69 15.59 -0.04
N ILE A 74 5.30 16.07 -1.22
CA ILE A 74 3.89 16.04 -1.68
C ILE A 74 3.42 14.59 -1.77
N VAL A 75 4.19 13.73 -2.43
CA VAL A 75 3.86 12.31 -2.61
C VAL A 75 3.70 11.60 -1.26
N PHE A 76 4.57 11.91 -0.30
CA PHE A 76 4.45 11.40 1.08
C PHE A 76 3.19 11.89 1.77
N LEU A 77 2.93 13.20 1.79
CA LEU A 77 1.78 13.77 2.48
C LEU A 77 0.46 13.23 1.93
N VAL A 78 0.33 13.18 0.60
CA VAL A 78 -0.85 12.65 -0.09
C VAL A 78 -1.05 11.17 0.22
N GLY A 79 0.01 10.36 0.09
CA GLY A 79 -0.08 8.92 0.37
C GLY A 79 -0.33 8.60 1.84
N ALA A 80 0.31 9.34 2.76
CA ALA A 80 0.14 9.15 4.20
C ALA A 80 -1.26 9.54 4.65
N LEU A 81 -1.81 10.65 4.13
CA LEU A 81 -3.17 11.06 4.41
C LEU A 81 -4.17 10.02 3.90
N ALA A 82 -3.98 9.51 2.68
CA ALA A 82 -4.83 8.47 2.13
C ALA A 82 -4.80 7.19 2.98
N MET A 83 -3.62 6.71 3.39
CA MET A 83 -3.50 5.52 4.24
C MET A 83 -4.02 5.72 5.65
N LEU A 84 -3.93 6.94 6.19
CA LEU A 84 -4.58 7.29 7.45
C LEU A 84 -6.10 7.25 7.31
N THR A 85 -6.65 7.81 6.23
CA THR A 85 -8.09 7.73 5.92
C THR A 85 -8.54 6.27 5.81
N ALA A 86 -7.82 5.44 5.06
CA ALA A 86 -8.13 4.01 4.95
C ALA A 86 -8.12 3.32 6.32
N ALA A 87 -7.08 3.54 7.14
CA ALA A 87 -6.99 2.92 8.47
C ALA A 87 -8.13 3.36 9.41
N VAL A 88 -8.47 4.65 9.43
CA VAL A 88 -9.56 5.18 10.26
C VAL A 88 -10.91 4.61 9.81
N VAL A 89 -11.19 4.66 8.51
CA VAL A 89 -12.46 4.18 7.94
C VAL A 89 -12.61 2.67 8.14
N GLN A 90 -11.55 1.89 7.92
CA GLN A 90 -11.57 0.44 8.16
C GLN A 90 -11.75 0.12 9.65
N THR A 91 -11.22 0.94 10.56
CA THR A 91 -11.49 0.77 11.99
C THR A 91 -12.97 1.00 12.31
N PHE A 92 -13.61 2.01 11.72
CA PHE A 92 -15.06 2.22 11.88
C PHE A 92 -15.88 1.07 11.31
N LEU A 93 -15.46 0.47 10.19
CA LEU A 93 -16.10 -0.71 9.62
C LEU A 93 -16.05 -1.90 10.59
N VAL A 94 -14.90 -2.16 11.21
CA VAL A 94 -14.73 -3.24 12.20
C VAL A 94 -15.64 -3.05 13.42
N VAL A 95 -15.78 -1.82 13.93
CA VAL A 95 -16.50 -1.53 15.18
C VAL A 95 -18.01 -1.34 14.96
N ASN A 96 -18.41 -0.60 13.92
CA ASN A 96 -19.79 -0.13 13.73
C ASN A 96 -20.50 -0.74 12.50
N GLY A 97 -19.79 -1.48 11.63
CA GLY A 97 -20.38 -2.11 10.43
C GLY A 97 -20.90 -1.14 9.37
N THR A 98 -20.48 0.13 9.38
CA THR A 98 -20.95 1.14 8.42
C THR A 98 -20.19 1.04 7.10
N ASN A 99 -20.90 0.83 5.98
CA ASN A 99 -20.27 0.64 4.68
C ASN A 99 -19.60 1.92 4.14
N PHE A 100 -18.29 1.89 3.99
CA PHE A 100 -17.47 2.97 3.41
C PHE A 100 -16.57 2.48 2.26
N GLY A 101 -16.95 1.40 1.57
CA GLY A 101 -16.08 0.71 0.60
C GLY A 101 -15.47 1.62 -0.47
N MET A 102 -16.23 2.61 -0.97
CA MET A 102 -15.74 3.55 -1.98
C MET A 102 -14.60 4.45 -1.43
N ILE A 103 -14.73 4.94 -0.20
CA ILE A 103 -13.72 5.83 0.41
C ILE A 103 -12.41 5.06 0.61
N VAL A 104 -12.49 3.82 1.10
CA VAL A 104 -11.33 2.93 1.28
C VAL A 104 -10.67 2.65 -0.07
N THR A 105 -11.46 2.34 -1.10
CA THR A 105 -10.94 2.06 -2.44
C THR A 105 -10.23 3.27 -3.05
N ILE A 106 -10.78 4.48 -2.89
CA ILE A 106 -10.14 5.73 -3.32
C ILE A 106 -8.81 5.92 -2.60
N ALA A 107 -8.79 5.72 -1.27
CA ALA A 107 -7.58 5.86 -0.48
C ALA A 107 -6.46 4.89 -0.94
N PHE A 108 -6.79 3.63 -1.21
CA PHE A 108 -5.84 2.68 -1.80
C PHE A 108 -5.38 3.09 -3.20
N GLY A 109 -6.27 3.64 -4.04
CA GLY A 109 -5.91 4.19 -5.34
C GLY A 109 -4.90 5.34 -5.26
N ILE A 110 -5.13 6.29 -4.34
CA ILE A 110 -4.21 7.41 -4.08
C ILE A 110 -2.86 6.90 -3.56
N PHE A 111 -2.87 5.91 -2.66
CA PHE A 111 -1.65 5.23 -2.22
C PHE A 111 -0.91 4.57 -3.38
N GLY A 112 -1.64 3.93 -4.29
CA GLY A 112 -1.08 3.37 -5.53
C GLY A 112 -0.36 4.42 -6.38
N ALA A 113 -0.98 5.59 -6.56
CA ALA A 113 -0.34 6.71 -7.24
C ALA A 113 0.95 7.18 -6.53
N SER A 114 0.96 7.20 -5.18
CA SER A 114 2.17 7.49 -4.42
C SER A 114 3.28 6.45 -4.61
N LEU A 115 2.94 5.16 -4.68
CA LEU A 115 3.90 4.10 -4.98
C LEU A 115 4.49 4.23 -6.40
N ILE A 116 3.66 4.58 -7.39
CA ILE A 116 4.12 4.86 -8.75
C ILE A 116 5.14 6.00 -8.73
N ALA A 117 4.81 7.12 -8.07
CA ALA A 117 5.68 8.28 -8.01
C ALA A 117 7.02 7.98 -7.32
N PHE A 118 7.01 7.32 -6.16
CA PHE A 118 8.25 6.91 -5.49
C PHE A 118 9.04 5.85 -6.28
N GLY A 119 8.36 4.93 -6.95
CA GLY A 119 9.00 3.96 -7.84
C GLY A 119 9.74 4.65 -8.98
N PHE A 120 9.12 5.63 -9.64
CA PHE A 120 9.78 6.43 -10.68
C PHE A 120 10.95 7.26 -10.12
N LEU A 121 10.78 7.90 -8.96
CA LEU A 121 11.89 8.62 -8.31
C LEU A 121 13.07 7.68 -8.00
N ALA A 122 12.80 6.43 -7.63
CA ALA A 122 13.84 5.42 -7.38
C ALA A 122 14.53 4.92 -8.65
N VAL A 123 13.81 4.82 -9.76
CA VAL A 123 14.41 4.53 -11.08
C VAL A 123 15.32 5.69 -11.52
N VAL A 124 14.82 6.92 -11.48
CA VAL A 124 15.51 8.11 -12.00
C VAL A 124 16.75 8.47 -11.18
N ASN A 125 16.66 8.36 -9.85
CA ASN A 125 17.75 8.74 -8.95
C ASN A 125 18.62 7.56 -8.49
N GLU A 126 18.35 6.35 -9.02
CA GLU A 126 19.09 5.11 -8.71
C GLU A 126 19.22 4.81 -7.21
N THR A 127 18.21 5.19 -6.41
CA THR A 127 18.26 5.05 -4.94
C THR A 127 17.85 3.65 -4.45
N LEU A 128 17.24 2.84 -5.31
CA LEU A 128 16.86 1.45 -5.04
C LEU A 128 17.28 0.57 -6.24
N PRO A 129 17.45 -0.76 -6.04
CA PRO A 129 17.61 -1.69 -7.15
C PRO A 129 16.49 -1.51 -8.19
N ARG A 130 16.84 -1.42 -9.48
CA ARG A 130 15.87 -1.11 -10.55
C ARG A 130 14.65 -2.03 -10.55
N GLY A 131 14.84 -3.33 -10.34
CA GLY A 131 13.73 -4.28 -10.25
C GLY A 131 12.79 -4.00 -9.08
N LEU A 132 13.33 -3.57 -7.93
CA LEU A 132 12.53 -3.19 -6.76
C LEU A 132 11.73 -1.91 -7.02
N ALA A 133 12.33 -0.93 -7.69
CA ALA A 133 11.66 0.31 -8.05
C ALA A 133 10.48 0.05 -9.01
N TRP A 134 10.68 -0.74 -10.07
CA TRP A 134 9.63 -1.11 -11.01
C TRP A 134 8.53 -1.97 -10.39
N LEU A 135 8.88 -2.84 -9.44
CA LEU A 135 7.88 -3.63 -8.72
C LEU A 135 6.97 -2.73 -7.86
N GLY A 136 7.50 -1.63 -7.32
CA GLY A 136 6.71 -0.61 -6.64
C GLY A 136 5.76 0.13 -7.58
N VAL A 137 6.22 0.44 -8.80
CA VAL A 137 5.35 0.99 -9.87
C VAL A 137 4.25 0.01 -10.23
N ALA A 138 4.57 -1.27 -10.44
CA ALA A 138 3.58 -2.31 -10.77
C ALA A 138 2.53 -2.47 -9.66
N ALA A 139 2.96 -2.51 -8.39
CA ALA A 139 2.06 -2.53 -7.24
C ALA A 139 1.11 -1.32 -7.23
N GLY A 140 1.65 -0.13 -7.47
CA GLY A 140 0.86 1.09 -7.54
C GLY A 140 -0.13 1.11 -8.70
N ILE A 141 0.26 0.62 -9.88
CA ILE A 141 -0.64 0.44 -11.03
C ILE A 141 -1.80 -0.50 -10.66
N GLY A 142 -1.51 -1.61 -9.96
CA GLY A 142 -2.54 -2.52 -9.47
C GLY A 142 -3.63 -1.80 -8.67
N TYR A 143 -3.24 -1.01 -7.67
CA TYR A 143 -4.19 -0.23 -6.86
C TYR A 143 -4.96 0.82 -7.67
N VAL A 144 -4.31 1.51 -8.61
CA VAL A 144 -4.99 2.49 -9.49
C VAL A 144 -6.00 1.81 -10.40
N LEU A 145 -5.69 0.62 -10.92
CA LEU A 145 -6.61 -0.17 -11.73
C LEU A 145 -7.83 -0.64 -10.92
N VAL A 146 -7.65 -1.00 -9.64
CA VAL A 146 -8.78 -1.35 -8.75
C VAL A 146 -9.78 -0.22 -8.67
N ILE A 147 -9.35 1.00 -8.28
CA ILE A 147 -10.28 2.13 -8.16
C ILE A 147 -10.87 2.53 -9.51
N THR A 148 -10.09 2.43 -10.59
CA THR A 148 -10.58 2.74 -11.95
C THR A 148 -11.68 1.77 -12.36
N GLY A 149 -11.48 0.46 -12.16
CA GLY A 149 -12.51 -0.54 -12.41
C GLY A 149 -13.75 -0.32 -11.56
N PHE A 150 -13.56 -0.02 -10.27
CA PHE A 150 -14.64 0.24 -9.33
C PHE A 150 -15.49 1.44 -9.75
N ILE A 151 -14.88 2.54 -10.23
CA ILE A 151 -15.61 3.71 -10.73
C ILE A 151 -16.38 3.39 -12.01
N LEU A 152 -15.79 2.62 -12.93
CA LEU A 152 -16.38 2.36 -14.24
C LEU A 152 -17.53 1.35 -14.21
N GLY A 153 -17.46 0.35 -13.35
CA GLY A 153 -18.46 -0.72 -13.33
C GLY A 153 -18.58 -1.47 -12.00
N GLY A 154 -18.09 -0.89 -10.91
CA GLY A 154 -18.15 -1.48 -9.57
C GLY A 154 -17.16 -2.62 -9.35
N GLU A 155 -17.38 -3.36 -8.27
CA GLU A 155 -16.50 -4.44 -7.81
C GLU A 155 -16.34 -5.58 -8.83
N ASN A 156 -17.37 -5.83 -9.65
CA ASN A 156 -17.39 -6.91 -10.64
C ASN A 156 -16.76 -6.52 -11.99
N HIS A 157 -16.24 -5.30 -12.12
CA HIS A 157 -15.60 -4.87 -13.36
C HIS A 157 -14.26 -5.61 -13.58
N PRO A 158 -13.92 -6.06 -14.81
CA PRO A 158 -12.68 -6.81 -15.07
C PRO A 158 -11.40 -6.09 -14.62
N LEU A 159 -11.36 -4.76 -14.71
CA LEU A 159 -10.22 -3.96 -14.22
C LEU A 159 -10.06 -4.04 -12.70
N THR A 160 -11.14 -4.20 -11.95
CA THR A 160 -11.09 -4.38 -10.49
C THR A 160 -10.38 -5.68 -10.14
N TYR A 161 -10.75 -6.78 -10.81
CA TYR A 161 -10.08 -8.08 -10.62
C TYR A 161 -8.62 -8.06 -11.08
N LEU A 162 -8.35 -7.48 -12.24
CA LEU A 162 -6.99 -7.39 -12.77
C LEU A 162 -6.10 -6.54 -11.85
N GLY A 163 -6.58 -5.37 -11.43
CA GLY A 163 -5.88 -4.51 -10.48
C GLY A 163 -5.68 -5.19 -9.13
N GLY A 164 -6.68 -5.93 -8.65
CA GLY A 164 -6.62 -6.74 -7.44
C GLY A 164 -5.53 -7.80 -7.54
N ALA A 165 -5.50 -8.58 -8.61
CA ALA A 165 -4.48 -9.60 -8.82
C ALA A 165 -3.07 -8.99 -8.90
N VAL A 166 -2.90 -7.90 -9.65
CA VAL A 166 -1.60 -7.20 -9.75
C VAL A 166 -1.17 -6.67 -8.39
N SER A 167 -2.04 -6.00 -7.63
CA SER A 167 -1.69 -5.45 -6.32
C SER A 167 -1.37 -6.55 -5.30
N VAL A 168 -2.16 -7.62 -5.23
CA VAL A 168 -1.95 -8.75 -4.29
C VAL A 168 -0.65 -9.53 -4.57
N ILE A 169 -0.16 -9.52 -5.81
CA ILE A 169 1.11 -10.18 -6.15
C ILE A 169 2.28 -9.19 -6.01
N ALA A 170 2.18 -8.04 -6.66
CA ALA A 170 3.28 -7.09 -6.76
C ALA A 170 3.56 -6.40 -5.43
N TYR A 171 2.53 -5.99 -4.67
CA TYR A 171 2.73 -5.24 -3.42
C TYR A 171 3.41 -6.08 -2.33
N PRO A 172 2.98 -7.32 -2.00
CA PRO A 172 3.69 -8.14 -1.03
C PRO A 172 5.12 -8.46 -1.46
N THR A 173 5.32 -8.79 -2.74
CA THR A 173 6.66 -9.09 -3.28
C THR A 173 7.58 -7.86 -3.15
N TRP A 174 7.07 -6.67 -3.49
CA TRP A 174 7.76 -5.40 -3.33
C TRP A 174 8.09 -5.12 -1.87
N SER A 175 7.10 -5.26 -0.98
CA SER A 175 7.20 -4.91 0.42
C SER A 175 8.17 -5.84 1.18
N ILE A 176 8.18 -7.14 0.84
CA ILE A 176 9.17 -8.12 1.34
C ILE A 176 10.58 -7.78 0.86
N TRP A 177 10.75 -7.51 -0.44
CA TRP A 177 12.07 -7.21 -0.99
C TRP A 177 12.61 -5.87 -0.45
N LEU A 178 11.78 -4.84 -0.37
CA LEU A 178 12.11 -3.58 0.29
C LEU A 178 12.51 -3.78 1.75
N GLY A 179 11.74 -4.59 2.49
CA GLY A 179 12.03 -4.97 3.86
C GLY A 179 13.42 -5.60 4.00
N ARG A 180 13.73 -6.56 3.13
CA ARG A 180 15.06 -7.20 3.08
C ARG A 180 16.18 -6.21 2.77
N VAL A 181 15.97 -5.29 1.84
CA VAL A 181 16.97 -4.28 1.46
C VAL A 181 17.27 -3.35 2.64
N TRP A 182 16.25 -2.79 3.28
CA TRP A 182 16.44 -1.84 4.37
C TRP A 182 16.95 -2.46 5.68
N LEU A 183 16.67 -3.74 5.94
CA LEU A 183 17.25 -4.42 7.10
C LEU A 183 18.73 -4.79 6.92
N LYS A 184 19.22 -4.93 5.67
CA LYS A 184 20.62 -5.26 5.38
C LYS A 184 21.58 -4.07 5.47
N PHE A 185 21.08 -2.84 5.45
CA PHE A 185 21.91 -1.62 5.52
C PHE A 185 22.27 -1.22 6.97
N ASN A 186 22.12 -2.12 7.94
CA ASN A 186 22.54 -1.98 9.34
C ASN A 186 23.42 -3.15 9.74
#